data_AF-A0A7L0JRL0-F1
#
_entry.id   AF-A0A7L0JRL0-F1
#
_cell.length_a   1.000
_cell.length_b   1.000
_cell.length_c   1.000
_cell.angle_alpha   90.00
_cell.angle_beta   90.00
_cell.angle_gamma   90.00
#
_symmetry.space_group_name_H-M   'P 1'
#
loop_
_entity.id
_entity.type
_entity.pdbx_description
1 polymer ?
#
loop_
_entity_poly.entity_id
_entity_poly.type
_entity_poly.pdbx_seq_one_letter_code
_entity_poly.pdbx_strand_id
1 'polypeptide(L)'
;CGAPTRLHFAELNEEHRNEIDFSVGKTVRYTCRPGFAKHPGMSPTITCLQSGVWSEALEFCKRKQCNHPGEPENGRIAFLTDLLFGSTVVYSCEEG
;
A
#
# COMPACT_ATOMS: atom_id res chain seq x y z
N CYS A 1 -4.96 -22.45 8.41
CA CYS A 1 -5.55 -21.13 8.19
C CYS A 1 -6.46 -21.17 6.97
N GLY A 2 -7.44 -20.26 6.89
CA GLY A 2 -8.19 -20.04 5.66
C GLY A 2 -7.39 -19.23 4.63
N ALA A 3 -8.07 -18.72 3.61
CA ALA A 3 -7.46 -17.84 2.61
C ALA A 3 -6.73 -16.64 3.29
N PRO A 4 -5.56 -16.22 2.77
CA PRO A 4 -4.85 -15.04 3.26
C PRO A 4 -5.71 -13.77 3.24
N THR A 5 -5.47 -12.86 4.18
CA THR A 5 -6.23 -11.61 4.32
C THR A 5 -6.04 -10.67 3.13
N ARG A 6 -7.13 -10.12 2.60
CA ARG A 6 -7.06 -9.13 1.52
C ARG A 6 -6.60 -7.78 2.07
N LEU A 7 -5.43 -7.33 1.66
CA LEU A 7 -4.87 -6.04 2.06
C LEU A 7 -5.18 -4.95 1.02
N HIS A 8 -5.42 -3.72 1.49
CA HIS A 8 -5.66 -2.56 0.62
C HIS A 8 -4.35 -2.00 0.03
N PHE A 9 -3.22 -2.17 0.72
CA PHE A 9 -1.91 -1.68 0.31
C PHE A 9 -1.04 -2.73 -0.41
N ALA A 10 -1.44 -4.01 -0.35
CA ALA A 10 -0.69 -5.12 -0.94
C ALA A 10 -1.60 -6.22 -1.51
N GLU A 11 -1.04 -7.05 -2.38
CA GLU A 11 -1.69 -8.22 -2.95
C GLU A 11 -0.86 -9.48 -2.69
N LEU A 12 -1.52 -10.64 -2.62
CA LEU A 12 -0.84 -11.91 -2.42
C LEU A 12 0.08 -12.20 -3.63
N ASN A 13 1.32 -12.62 -3.38
CA ASN A 13 2.25 -12.91 -4.45
C ASN A 13 1.74 -14.07 -5.33
N GLU A 14 2.06 -14.05 -6.63
CA GLU A 14 1.57 -15.03 -7.60
C GLU A 14 1.87 -16.49 -7.20
N GLU A 15 3.00 -16.71 -6.52
CA GLU A 15 3.44 -18.01 -6.01
C GLU A 15 2.41 -18.68 -5.09
N HIS A 16 1.64 -17.90 -4.34
CA HIS A 16 0.66 -18.40 -3.36
C HIS A 16 -0.79 -18.19 -3.83
N ARG A 17 -1.01 -17.59 -5.01
CA ARG A 17 -2.35 -17.20 -5.49
C ARG A 17 -3.28 -18.40 -5.69
N ASN A 18 -2.73 -19.51 -6.16
CA ASN A 18 -3.48 -20.76 -6.44
C ASN A 18 -3.35 -21.77 -5.32
N GLU A 19 -2.71 -21.40 -4.20
CA GLU A 19 -2.54 -22.29 -3.08
C GLU A 19 -3.83 -22.37 -2.25
N ILE A 20 -4.20 -23.59 -1.89
CA ILE A 20 -5.43 -23.87 -1.13
C ILE A 20 -5.15 -24.43 0.27
N ASP A 21 -3.95 -24.99 0.48
CA ASP A 21 -3.53 -25.49 1.78
C ASP A 21 -2.68 -24.46 2.51
N PHE A 22 -3.16 -23.96 3.63
CA PHE A 22 -2.41 -23.05 4.49
C PHE A 22 -2.27 -23.62 5.91
N SER A 23 -1.43 -24.66 6.02
CA SER A 23 -1.09 -25.28 7.30
C SER A 23 -0.47 -24.30 8.32
N VAL A 24 -0.57 -24.62 9.62
CA VAL A 24 0.05 -23.83 10.71
C VAL A 24 1.57 -23.73 10.50
N GLY A 25 2.13 -22.55 10.74
CA GLY A 25 3.54 -22.23 10.50
C GLY A 25 3.86 -21.81 9.06
N LYS A 26 2.91 -21.93 8.13
CA LYS A 26 3.09 -21.50 6.75
C LYS A 26 3.19 -19.98 6.65
N THR A 27 4.16 -19.51 5.89
CA THR A 27 4.38 -18.08 5.65
C THR A 27 4.12 -17.77 4.18
N VAL A 28 3.26 -16.80 3.92
CA VAL A 28 2.95 -16.33 2.56
C VAL A 28 3.47 -14.91 2.37
N ARG A 29 3.85 -14.60 1.14
CA ARG A 29 4.41 -13.30 0.78
C ARG A 29 3.42 -12.46 -0.02
N TYR A 30 3.48 -11.17 0.21
CA TYR A 30 2.72 -10.14 -0.47
C TYR A 30 3.63 -9.26 -1.32
N THR A 31 3.03 -8.64 -2.33
CA THR A 31 3.63 -7.63 -3.20
C THR A 31 2.85 -6.33 -3.03
N CYS A 32 3.53 -5.20 -2.94
CA CYS A 32 2.85 -3.91 -2.80
C CYS A 32 2.02 -3.61 -4.05
N ARG A 33 0.80 -3.13 -3.85
CA ARG A 33 -0.06 -2.70 -4.96
C ARG A 33 0.56 -1.49 -5.68
N PRO A 34 0.18 -1.25 -6.94
CA PRO A 34 0.55 -0.02 -7.65
C PRO A 34 0.21 1.22 -6.81
N GLY A 35 1.12 2.19 -6.75
CA GLY A 35 1.00 3.36 -5.89
C GLY A 35 1.55 3.20 -4.46
N PHE A 36 1.94 1.98 -4.06
CA PHE A 36 2.60 1.72 -2.77
C PHE A 36 4.04 1.22 -2.96
N ALA A 37 4.90 1.45 -1.98
CA ALA A 37 6.29 1.01 -1.95
C ALA A 37 6.61 0.30 -0.64
N LYS A 38 7.49 -0.71 -0.71
CA LYS A 38 7.92 -1.48 0.47
C LYS A 38 8.64 -0.56 1.45
N HIS A 39 8.21 -0.57 2.71
CA HIS A 39 8.90 0.13 3.77
C HIS A 39 10.22 -0.59 4.10
N PRO A 40 11.35 0.13 4.13
CA PRO A 40 12.64 -0.45 4.48
C PRO A 40 12.58 -1.11 5.86
N GLY A 41 13.14 -2.32 5.99
CA GLY A 41 13.18 -3.05 7.26
C GLY A 41 11.92 -3.84 7.62
N MET A 42 10.82 -3.72 6.86
CA MET A 42 9.61 -4.53 7.09
C MET A 42 9.50 -5.72 6.13
N SER A 43 9.06 -6.86 6.65
CA SER A 43 8.80 -8.08 5.87
C SER A 43 7.38 -8.07 5.30
N PRO A 44 7.19 -8.22 3.97
CA PRO A 44 5.87 -8.27 3.35
C PRO A 44 5.30 -9.69 3.42
N THR A 45 5.27 -10.27 4.62
CA THR A 45 4.90 -11.68 4.84
C THR A 45 4.01 -11.81 6.05
N ILE A 46 3.06 -12.75 6.01
CA ILE A 46 2.26 -13.14 7.16
C ILE A 46 2.36 -14.64 7.36
N THR A 47 2.24 -15.07 8.61
CA THR A 47 2.41 -16.48 8.99
C THR A 47 1.12 -17.00 9.62
N CYS A 48 0.74 -18.23 9.27
CA CYS A 48 -0.39 -18.91 9.89
C CYS A 48 -0.03 -19.30 11.33
N LEU A 49 -0.69 -18.68 12.31
CA LEU A 49 -0.45 -18.95 13.74
C LEU A 49 -1.07 -20.28 14.18
N GLN A 50 -0.64 -20.80 15.33
CA GLN A 50 -1.19 -22.02 15.95
C GLN A 50 -2.71 -21.91 16.21
N SER A 51 -3.22 -20.68 16.38
CA SER A 51 -4.63 -20.38 16.52
C SER A 51 -5.45 -20.58 15.24
N GLY A 52 -4.80 -20.85 14.10
CA GLY A 52 -5.46 -20.97 12.79
C GLY A 52 -5.80 -19.61 12.16
N VAL A 53 -5.32 -18.51 12.75
CA VAL A 53 -5.46 -17.13 12.26
C VAL A 53 -4.12 -16.65 11.69
N TRP A 54 -4.17 -15.83 10.64
CA TRP A 54 -2.96 -15.19 10.10
C TRP A 54 -2.39 -14.16 11.06
N SER A 55 -1.06 -14.06 11.12
CA SER A 55 -0.36 -13.01 11.87
C SER A 55 -0.77 -11.63 11.37
N GLU A 56 -0.60 -10.62 12.24
CA GLU A 56 -0.89 -9.23 11.88
C GLU A 56 -0.08 -8.80 10.66
N ALA A 57 -0.77 -8.24 9.67
CA ALA A 57 -0.14 -7.63 8.51
C ALA A 57 0.23 -6.19 8.84
N LEU A 58 1.44 -5.98 9.35
CA LEU A 58 2.00 -4.64 9.54
C LEU A 58 1.98 -3.87 8.22
N GLU A 59 1.89 -2.54 8.25
CA GLU A 59 1.90 -1.68 7.06
C GLU A 59 3.29 -1.63 6.38
N PHE A 60 3.71 -2.78 5.83
CA PHE A 60 4.98 -2.95 5.13
C PHE A 60 4.98 -2.30 3.74
N CYS A 61 3.83 -1.82 3.24
CA CYS A 61 3.74 -1.02 2.03
C CYS A 61 3.16 0.36 2.38
N LYS A 62 3.90 1.41 2.07
CA LYS A 62 3.46 2.81 2.26
C LYS A 62 3.11 3.45 0.94
N ARG A 63 2.19 4.42 0.95
CA ARG A 63 1.84 5.23 -0.23
C ARG A 63 3.13 5.87 -0.78
N LYS A 64 3.33 5.78 -2.10
CA LYS A 64 4.48 6.40 -2.77
C LYS A 64 4.36 7.91 -2.67
N GLN A 65 5.51 8.56 -2.51
CA GLN A 65 5.66 10.00 -2.56
C GLN A 65 5.68 10.46 -4.02
N CYS A 66 4.74 11.33 -4.39
CA CYS A 66 4.74 12.08 -5.63
C CYS A 66 5.66 13.30 -5.50
N ASN A 67 6.20 13.75 -6.63
CA ASN A 67 6.93 15.01 -6.68
C ASN A 67 5.97 16.18 -6.44
N HIS A 68 6.51 17.29 -5.91
CA HIS A 68 5.75 18.53 -5.83
C HIS A 68 5.31 18.91 -7.25
N PRO A 69 4.02 19.20 -7.47
CA PRO A 69 3.48 19.39 -8.82
C PRO A 69 3.89 20.73 -9.46
N GLY A 70 4.66 21.55 -8.75
CA GLY A 70 5.08 22.89 -9.18
C GLY A 70 4.07 23.96 -8.77
N GLU A 71 4.51 25.21 -8.84
CA GLU A 71 3.62 26.37 -8.68
C GLU A 71 3.08 26.78 -10.06
N PRO A 72 1.76 26.96 -10.22
CA PRO A 72 1.19 27.42 -11.47
C PRO A 72 1.57 28.87 -11.77
N GLU A 73 1.79 29.20 -13.04
CA GLU A 73 1.99 30.59 -13.48
C GLU A 73 0.66 31.34 -13.46
N ASN A 74 0.62 32.56 -12.89
CA ASN A 74 -0.60 33.37 -12.69
C ASN A 74 -1.72 32.62 -11.95
N GLY A 75 -1.34 31.76 -11.00
CA GLY A 75 -2.25 30.98 -10.19
C GLY A 75 -1.63 30.64 -8.84
N ARG A 76 -2.38 29.89 -8.03
CA ARG A 76 -1.94 29.38 -6.74
C ARG A 76 -2.48 27.98 -6.48
N ILE A 77 -1.78 27.24 -5.62
CA ILE A 77 -2.32 26.02 -5.02
C ILE A 77 -3.35 26.44 -3.97
N ALA A 78 -4.64 26.25 -4.26
CA ALA A 78 -5.73 26.57 -3.34
C ALA A 78 -5.83 25.54 -2.20
N PHE A 79 -5.52 24.28 -2.48
CA PHE A 79 -5.56 23.22 -1.50
C PHE A 79 -4.61 22.07 -1.86
N LEU A 80 -3.84 21.61 -0.87
CA LEU A 80 -2.93 20.47 -0.95
C LEU A 80 -3.04 19.67 0.35
N THR A 81 -3.48 18.40 0.27
CA THR A 81 -3.58 17.54 1.47
C THR A 81 -2.23 17.01 1.88
N ASP A 82 -1.63 16.22 1.01
CA ASP A 82 -0.31 15.63 1.08
C ASP A 82 0.13 15.32 -0.36
N LEU A 83 1.36 14.84 -0.53
CA LEU A 83 1.90 14.49 -1.83
C LEU A 83 2.06 12.97 -2.00
N LEU A 84 1.23 12.18 -1.34
CA LEU A 84 1.22 10.72 -1.40
C LEU A 84 0.23 10.20 -2.44
N PHE A 85 0.46 8.99 -2.93
CA PHE A 85 -0.39 8.35 -3.93
C PHE A 85 -1.88 8.35 -3.54
N GLY A 86 -2.74 8.93 -4.37
CA GLY A 86 -4.19 9.07 -4.11
C GLY A 86 -4.61 10.41 -3.50
N SER A 87 -3.67 11.33 -3.30
CA SER A 87 -3.98 12.70 -2.85
C SER A 87 -4.40 13.61 -3.99
N THR A 88 -5.06 14.71 -3.63
CA THR A 88 -5.65 15.66 -4.57
C THR A 88 -5.06 17.05 -4.35
N VAL A 89 -4.77 17.74 -5.45
CA VAL A 89 -4.31 19.13 -5.48
C VAL A 89 -5.36 19.95 -6.19
N VAL A 90 -5.74 21.09 -5.61
CA VAL A 90 -6.67 22.04 -6.22
C VAL A 90 -5.93 23.32 -6.52
N TYR A 91 -6.02 23.77 -7.78
CA TYR A 91 -5.44 25.02 -8.23
C TYR A 91 -6.52 26.09 -8.37
N SER A 92 -6.13 27.34 -8.19
CA SER A 92 -6.94 28.52 -8.49
C SER A 92 -6.13 29.47 -9.33
N CYS A 93 -6.69 29.97 -10.42
CA CYS A 93 -6.08 31.09 -11.14
C CYS A 93 -6.18 32.36 -10.31
N GLU A 94 -5.24 33.26 -10.52
CA GLU A 94 -5.39 34.67 -10.15
C GLU A 94 -6.33 35.35 -11.16
N GLU A 95 -6.92 36.46 -10.75
CA GLU A 95 -7.82 37.22 -11.62
C GLU A 95 -6.97 37.97 -12.68
N GLY A 96 -7.28 37.76 -13.96
CA GLY A 96 -6.54 38.37 -15.08
C GLY A 96 -6.86 37.76 -16.43
#